data_AF-A0A533YXM8-F1
#
_entry.id   AF-A0A533YXM8-F1
#
_cell.length_a   1.000
_cell.length_b   1.000
_cell.length_c   1.000
_cell.angle_alpha   90.00
_cell.angle_beta   90.00
_cell.angle_gamma   90.00
#
_symmetry.space_group_name_H-M   'P 1'
#
loop_
_entity.id
_entity.type
_entity.pdbx_description
1 polymer ?
#
loop_
_entity_poly.entity_id
_entity_poly.type
_entity_poly.pdbx_seq_one_letter_code
_entity_poly.pdbx_strand_id
1 'polypeptide(L)'
;MNRRAQWMVLLGLGVVCSILLIRLFAEPDRAHVPLTYVSGTRLHVEGGRSQPTAALKVNVALLAAGRLRAEEELIRPKNIFAPLQIQKAPPAKKTSVPLVKAPPVPAPPPVVVPTVPPPPTPEELATQARIMAEQAALMELGQFRYLGYLSRQGREDAFLTKGKDMHIVKIGD
;
A
#
# COMPACT_ATOMS: atom_id res chain seq x y z
N MET A 1 6.54 -51.49 -44.91
CA MET A 1 6.06 -51.55 -43.51
C MET A 1 4.73 -52.28 -43.50
N ASN A 2 4.59 -53.38 -42.74
CA ASN A 2 3.39 -54.22 -42.80
C ASN A 2 2.19 -53.49 -42.19
N ARG A 3 1.00 -53.57 -42.81
CA ARG A 3 -0.22 -52.89 -42.34
C ARG A 3 -0.51 -53.17 -40.85
N ARG A 4 -0.23 -54.39 -40.39
CA ARG A 4 -0.34 -54.78 -38.98
C ARG A 4 0.63 -54.02 -38.05
N ALA A 5 1.88 -53.80 -38.49
CA ALA A 5 2.86 -53.04 -37.72
C ALA A 5 2.48 -51.55 -37.63
N GLN A 6 1.93 -50.98 -38.70
CA GLN A 6 1.43 -49.60 -38.69
C GLN A 6 0.27 -49.42 -37.70
N TRP A 7 -0.67 -50.37 -37.66
CA TRP A 7 -1.77 -50.35 -36.70
C TRP A 7 -1.30 -50.53 -35.25
N MET A 8 -0.28 -51.35 -35.00
CA MET A 8 0.31 -51.48 -33.66
C MET A 8 1.00 -50.20 -33.20
N VAL A 9 1.71 -49.50 -34.09
CA VAL A 9 2.34 -48.20 -33.78
C VAL A 9 1.28 -47.12 -33.49
N LEU A 10 0.21 -47.06 -34.28
CA LEU A 10 -0.87 -46.10 -34.05
C LEU A 10 -1.62 -46.37 -32.74
N LEU A 11 -1.87 -47.64 -32.40
CA LEU A 11 -2.45 -48.03 -31.12
C LEU A 11 -1.55 -47.64 -29.95
N GLY A 12 -0.25 -47.95 -30.05
CA GLY A 12 0.72 -47.56 -29.01
C GLY A 12 0.78 -46.03 -28.83
N LEU A 13 0.82 -45.28 -29.92
CA LEU A 13 0.84 -43.82 -29.88
C LEU A 13 -0.46 -43.25 -29.29
N GLY A 14 -1.61 -43.84 -29.62
CA GLY A 14 -2.91 -43.45 -29.06
C GLY A 14 -2.97 -43.62 -27.54
N VAL A 15 -2.43 -44.71 -27.01
CA VAL A 15 -2.33 -44.96 -25.56
C VAL A 15 -1.38 -43.98 -24.89
N VAL A 16 -0.24 -43.67 -25.50
CA VAL A 16 0.70 -42.68 -24.95
C VAL A 16 0.08 -41.29 -24.92
N CYS A 17 -0.59 -40.88 -26.01
CA CYS A 17 -1.29 -39.60 -26.07
C CYS A 17 -2.43 -39.51 -25.06
N SER A 18 -3.20 -40.58 -24.84
CA SER A 18 -4.29 -40.56 -23.86
C SER A 18 -3.76 -40.43 -22.43
N ILE A 19 -2.67 -41.12 -22.08
CA ILE A 19 -2.01 -40.98 -20.78
C ILE A 19 -1.47 -39.56 -20.60
N LEU A 20 -0.87 -38.98 -21.64
CA LEU A 20 -0.36 -37.60 -21.59
C LEU A 20 -1.50 -36.58 -21.38
N LEU A 21 -2.63 -36.77 -22.07
CA LEU A 21 -3.81 -35.93 -21.89
C LEU A 21 -4.38 -36.04 -20.47
N ILE A 22 -4.48 -37.25 -19.92
CA ILE A 22 -4.91 -37.44 -18.52
C ILE A 22 -3.94 -36.71 -17.57
N ARG A 23 -2.63 -36.74 -17.81
CA ARG A 23 -1.66 -36.02 -16.96
C ARG A 23 -1.70 -34.50 -17.11
N LEU A 24 -2.00 -33.98 -18.30
CA LEU A 24 -2.14 -32.54 -18.52
C LEU A 24 -3.45 -31.98 -17.94
N PHE A 25 -4.53 -32.74 -18.02
CA PHE A 25 -5.88 -32.31 -17.63
C PHE A 25 -6.32 -32.79 -16.25
N ALA A 26 -5.60 -33.74 -15.63
CA ALA A 26 -5.77 -34.04 -14.22
C ALA A 26 -5.17 -32.89 -13.41
N GLU A 27 -5.94 -31.82 -13.29
CA GLU A 27 -5.69 -30.81 -12.28
C GLU A 27 -5.83 -31.52 -10.93
N PRO A 28 -4.76 -31.59 -10.10
CA PRO A 28 -4.86 -32.23 -8.81
C PRO A 28 -5.91 -31.45 -8.03
N ASP A 29 -6.96 -32.17 -7.62
CA ASP A 29 -8.07 -31.64 -6.85
C ASP A 29 -7.48 -30.88 -5.66
N ARG A 30 -7.46 -29.55 -5.75
CA ARG A 30 -6.75 -28.71 -4.78
C ARG A 30 -7.49 -28.93 -3.49
N ALA A 31 -6.83 -29.57 -2.53
CA ALA A 31 -7.40 -29.89 -1.22
C ALA A 31 -8.16 -28.67 -0.69
N HIS A 32 -9.49 -28.71 -0.78
CA HIS A 32 -10.35 -27.67 -0.28
C HIS A 32 -10.30 -27.82 1.24
N VAL A 33 -9.29 -27.17 1.85
CA VAL A 33 -9.20 -27.03 3.29
C VAL A 33 -10.49 -26.34 3.72
N PRO A 34 -11.34 -27.00 4.52
CA PRO A 34 -12.52 -26.34 5.02
C PRO A 34 -12.06 -25.10 5.80
N LEU A 35 -12.54 -23.93 5.39
CA LEU A 35 -12.38 -22.70 6.16
C LEU A 35 -13.12 -22.91 7.48
N THR A 36 -12.45 -23.46 8.49
CA THR A 36 -13.02 -23.68 9.82
C THR A 36 -13.24 -22.36 10.58
N TYR A 37 -12.85 -21.23 9.99
CA TYR A 37 -13.08 -19.89 10.52
C TYR A 37 -13.87 -19.05 9.50
N VAL A 38 -15.14 -19.43 9.31
CA VAL A 38 -16.14 -18.55 8.70
C VAL A 38 -16.66 -17.60 9.76
N SER A 39 -16.50 -16.30 9.51
CA SER A 39 -17.23 -15.17 10.10
C SER A 39 -17.24 -15.04 11.63
N GLY A 40 -16.53 -14.01 12.12
CA GLY A 40 -17.01 -13.22 13.25
C GLY A 40 -16.61 -13.70 14.63
N THR A 41 -15.33 -13.90 14.89
CA THR A 41 -14.82 -13.68 16.25
C THR A 41 -14.92 -12.17 16.52
N ARG A 42 -16.09 -11.72 16.98
CA ARG A 42 -16.15 -10.47 17.74
C ARG A 42 -15.32 -10.74 18.98
N LEU A 43 -14.06 -10.33 18.94
CA LEU A 43 -13.28 -10.15 20.15
C LEU A 43 -14.15 -9.29 21.06
N HIS A 44 -14.64 -9.92 22.14
CA HIS A 44 -15.14 -9.20 23.28
C HIS A 44 -13.92 -8.47 23.84
N VAL A 45 -13.66 -7.28 23.31
CA VAL A 45 -12.81 -6.31 23.98
C VAL A 45 -13.60 -5.96 25.23
N GLU A 46 -13.22 -6.61 26.32
CA GLU A 46 -13.59 -6.18 27.65
C GLU A 46 -13.17 -4.71 27.73
N GLY A 47 -14.18 -3.83 27.67
CA GLY A 47 -13.99 -2.41 27.55
C GLY A 47 -13.22 -1.92 28.76
N GLY A 48 -11.92 -1.67 28.57
CA GLY A 48 -11.12 -0.87 29.46
C GLY A 48 -11.88 0.42 29.73
N ARG A 49 -12.26 0.60 30.99
CA ARG A 49 -13.03 1.73 31.52
C ARG A 49 -12.28 3.04 31.22
N SER A 50 -12.48 3.60 30.03
CA SER A 50 -12.06 4.95 29.71
C SER A 50 -12.96 5.91 30.48
N GLN A 51 -12.34 6.77 31.28
CA GLN A 51 -13.00 7.90 31.92
C GLN A 51 -13.86 8.67 30.90
N PRO A 52 -15.05 9.16 31.29
CA PRO A 52 -15.95 9.85 30.38
C PRO A 52 -15.46 11.28 30.16
N THR A 53 -14.43 11.46 29.34
CA THR A 53 -14.10 12.78 28.78
C THR A 53 -14.92 12.98 27.52
N ALA A 54 -15.97 13.80 27.66
CA ALA A 54 -16.87 14.28 26.61
C ALA A 54 -17.61 13.18 25.82
N ALA A 55 -18.89 13.00 26.16
CA ALA A 55 -19.83 12.13 25.45
C ALA A 55 -19.80 12.37 23.93
N LEU A 56 -19.13 11.48 23.19
CA LEU A 56 -19.14 11.45 21.74
C LEU A 56 -20.57 11.19 21.27
N LYS A 57 -21.29 12.25 20.89
CA LYS A 57 -22.63 12.15 20.31
C LYS A 57 -22.50 11.66 18.88
N VAL A 58 -22.55 10.34 18.69
CA VAL A 58 -22.63 9.73 17.36
C VAL A 58 -24.00 10.02 16.78
N ASN A 59 -24.05 10.83 15.72
CA ASN A 59 -25.29 11.11 15.02
C ASN A 59 -25.62 9.93 14.09
N VAL A 60 -26.42 9.00 14.60
CA VAL A 60 -26.88 7.80 13.89
C VAL A 60 -27.63 8.12 12.60
N ALA A 61 -28.28 9.28 12.49
CA ALA A 61 -28.94 9.70 11.25
C ALA A 61 -27.93 10.04 10.14
N LEU A 62 -26.83 10.73 10.48
CA LEU A 62 -25.74 10.98 9.53
C LEU A 62 -25.02 9.70 9.12
N LEU A 63 -24.85 8.77 10.06
CA LEU A 63 -24.23 7.47 9.79
C LEU A 63 -25.09 6.62 8.84
N ALA A 64 -26.41 6.60 9.05
CA ALA A 64 -27.36 5.94 8.16
C ALA A 64 -27.39 6.58 6.77
N ALA A 65 -27.37 7.92 6.69
CA ALA A 65 -27.30 8.64 5.42
C ALA A 65 -26.00 8.36 4.65
N GLY A 66 -24.86 8.25 5.35
CA GLY A 66 -23.59 7.87 4.74
C GLY A 66 -23.60 6.45 4.16
N ARG A 67 -24.22 5.51 4.88
CA ARG A 67 -24.38 4.12 4.42
C ARG A 67 -25.23 4.02 3.15
N LEU A 68 -26.38 4.72 3.10
CA LEU A 68 -27.24 4.72 1.92
C LEU A 68 -26.53 5.29 0.68
N ARG A 69 -25.76 6.37 0.84
CA ARG A 69 -24.94 6.94 -0.24
C ARG A 69 -23.89 5.95 -0.73
N ALA A 70 -23.22 5.25 0.18
CA ALA A 70 -22.23 4.23 -0.19
C ALA A 70 -22.86 3.05 -0.94
N GLU A 71 -24.03 2.58 -0.49
CA GLU A 71 -24.78 1.52 -1.16
C GLU A 71 -25.25 1.96 -2.57
N GLU A 72 -25.72 3.19 -2.73
CA GLU A 72 -26.12 3.74 -4.04
C GLU A 72 -24.92 3.90 -5.00
N GLU A 73 -23.75 4.32 -4.49
CA GLU A 73 -22.53 4.41 -5.29
C GLU A 73 -21.96 3.04 -5.70
N LEU A 74 -22.13 2.02 -4.87
CA LEU A 74 -21.72 0.65 -5.18
C LEU A 74 -22.63 0.00 -6.24
N ILE A 75 -23.92 0.32 -6.22
CA ILE A 75 -24.89 -0.16 -7.22
C ILE A 75 -24.66 0.49 -8.58
N ARG A 76 -24.11 1.71 -8.64
CA ARG A 76 -23.73 2.37 -9.89
C ARG A 76 -22.28 2.02 -10.26
N PRO A 77 -22.02 1.10 -11.21
CA PRO A 77 -20.66 0.77 -11.62
C PRO A 77 -19.97 1.98 -12.24
N LYS A 78 -19.08 2.62 -11.48
CA LYS A 78 -18.19 3.67 -11.97
C LYS A 78 -17.08 3.02 -12.79
N ASN A 79 -16.94 3.40 -14.06
CA ASN A 79 -15.85 2.91 -14.90
C ASN A 79 -14.53 3.57 -14.49
N ILE A 80 -13.75 2.88 -13.65
CA ILE A 80 -12.42 3.32 -13.19
C ILE A 80 -11.36 3.28 -14.30
N PHE A 81 -11.68 2.70 -15.46
CA PHE A 81 -10.86 2.70 -16.67
C PHE A 81 -11.34 3.74 -17.69
N ALA A 82 -12.36 4.54 -17.35
CA ALA A 82 -12.66 5.70 -18.16
C ALA A 82 -11.39 6.56 -18.19
N PRO A 83 -10.88 6.93 -19.38
CA PRO A 83 -9.73 7.80 -19.45
C PRO A 83 -10.06 9.03 -18.61
N LEU A 84 -9.19 9.33 -17.63
CA LEU A 84 -9.30 10.55 -16.86
C LEU A 84 -9.31 11.66 -17.91
N GLN A 85 -10.49 12.20 -18.20
CA GLN A 85 -10.57 13.47 -18.88
C GLN A 85 -9.93 14.41 -17.88
N ILE A 86 -8.62 14.63 -18.07
CA ILE A 86 -7.95 15.81 -17.61
C ILE A 86 -8.70 16.92 -18.36
N GLN A 87 -9.86 17.30 -17.81
CA GLN A 87 -10.47 18.56 -18.09
C GLN A 87 -9.37 19.52 -17.72
N LYS A 88 -8.67 19.98 -18.76
CA LYS A 88 -7.93 21.23 -18.77
C LYS A 88 -8.86 22.19 -18.06
N ALA A 89 -8.52 22.50 -16.81
CA ALA A 89 -9.28 23.43 -16.01
C ALA A 89 -9.57 24.62 -16.93
N PRO A 90 -10.84 25.03 -17.09
CA PRO A 90 -11.11 26.28 -17.80
C PRO A 90 -10.17 27.32 -17.18
N PRO A 91 -9.42 28.08 -18.00
CA PRO A 91 -8.40 28.97 -17.47
C PRO A 91 -9.08 29.84 -16.43
N ALA A 92 -8.58 29.77 -15.19
CA ALA A 92 -9.05 30.59 -14.10
C ALA A 92 -9.19 32.01 -14.64
N LYS A 93 -10.44 32.50 -14.72
CA LYS A 93 -10.68 33.92 -14.98
C LYS A 93 -9.85 34.64 -13.93
N LYS A 94 -8.82 35.34 -14.39
CA LYS A 94 -7.99 36.20 -13.56
C LYS A 94 -8.90 37.31 -13.06
N THR A 95 -9.58 37.07 -11.95
CA THR A 95 -10.16 38.14 -11.16
C THR A 95 -8.97 38.88 -10.57
N SER A 96 -8.52 39.89 -11.31
CA SER A 96 -7.54 40.86 -10.86
C SER A 96 -8.12 41.55 -9.64
N VAL A 97 -7.72 41.09 -8.46
CA VAL A 97 -7.86 41.90 -7.24
C VAL A 97 -6.95 43.11 -7.44
N PRO A 98 -7.46 44.35 -7.39
CA PRO A 98 -6.61 45.52 -7.47
C PRO A 98 -5.69 45.51 -6.24
N LEU A 99 -4.40 45.31 -6.47
CA LEU A 99 -3.38 45.49 -5.43
C LEU A 99 -3.36 46.98 -5.11
N VAL A 100 -4.01 47.33 -4.00
CA VAL A 100 -3.96 48.66 -3.40
C VAL A 100 -2.49 49.05 -3.23
N LYS A 101 -2.16 50.19 -3.83
CA LYS A 101 -0.85 50.85 -3.83
C LYS A 101 -0.34 50.99 -2.39
N ALA A 102 0.65 50.19 -2.02
CA ALA A 102 1.36 50.37 -0.75
C ALA A 102 2.14 51.70 -0.79
N PRO A 103 2.09 52.53 0.27
CA PRO A 103 2.83 53.79 0.34
C PRO A 103 4.35 53.54 0.40
N PRO A 104 5.17 54.51 -0.07
CA PRO A 104 6.61 54.33 -0.26
C PRO A 104 7.32 54.19 1.09
N VAL A 105 8.00 53.06 1.26
CA VAL A 105 8.95 52.84 2.37
C VAL A 105 10.22 53.67 2.06
N PRO A 106 10.64 54.59 2.94
CA PRO A 106 11.88 55.34 2.78
C PRO A 106 13.13 54.45 2.81
N ALA A 107 14.16 54.92 2.11
CA ALA A 107 15.44 54.27 1.79
C ALA A 107 16.21 53.63 2.98
N PRO A 108 17.08 52.63 2.70
CA PRO A 108 17.80 51.85 3.71
C PRO A 108 19.07 52.55 4.21
N PRO A 109 19.44 52.36 5.49
CA PRO A 109 20.82 52.44 5.95
C PRO A 109 21.27 51.17 6.71
N PRO A 110 22.58 50.98 6.93
CA PRO A 110 23.59 50.48 6.02
C PRO A 110 23.91 48.99 6.26
N VAL A 111 24.66 48.43 5.30
CA VAL A 111 25.28 47.10 5.29
C VAL A 111 25.74 46.63 6.67
N VAL A 112 25.08 45.59 7.20
CA VAL A 112 25.62 44.79 8.31
C VAL A 112 26.74 43.94 7.72
N VAL A 113 27.95 44.23 8.19
CA VAL A 113 29.19 43.49 7.96
C VAL A 113 28.93 41.98 8.11
N PRO A 114 29.31 41.13 7.14
CA PRO A 114 29.17 39.69 7.31
C PRO A 114 30.14 39.22 8.40
N THR A 115 29.64 38.94 9.59
CA THR A 115 30.38 38.20 10.62
C THR A 115 30.55 36.77 10.14
N VAL A 116 31.79 36.41 9.86
CA VAL A 116 32.27 35.07 9.54
C VAL A 116 31.74 34.07 10.59
N PRO A 117 31.06 32.98 10.20
CA PRO A 117 30.65 31.95 11.14
C PRO A 117 31.90 31.30 11.77
N PRO A 118 31.93 31.05 13.10
CA PRO A 118 33.04 30.35 13.74
C PRO A 118 33.15 28.92 13.17
N PRO A 119 34.38 28.35 13.12
CA PRO A 119 34.61 27.01 12.60
C PRO A 119 33.82 25.97 13.42
N PRO A 120 33.25 24.93 12.77
CA PRO A 120 32.39 23.95 13.41
C PRO A 120 33.15 23.21 14.52
N THR A 121 32.58 23.21 15.72
CA THR A 121 33.11 22.45 16.85
C THR A 121 32.95 20.94 16.57
N PRO A 122 33.89 20.08 17.04
CA PRO A 122 33.84 18.63 16.81
C PRO A 122 32.52 17.97 17.24
N GLU A 123 31.84 18.54 18.23
CA GLU A 123 30.55 18.07 18.73
C GLU A 123 29.39 18.36 17.75
N GLU A 124 29.43 19.48 17.03
CA GLU A 124 28.45 19.82 15.98
C GLU A 124 28.63 18.92 14.76
N LEU A 125 29.87 18.57 14.42
CA LEU A 125 30.14 17.64 13.33
C LEU A 125 29.65 16.22 13.65
N ALA A 126 29.82 15.76 14.90
CA ALA A 126 29.36 14.46 15.34
C ALA A 126 27.83 14.36 15.40
N THR A 127 27.14 15.43 15.82
CA THR A 127 25.67 15.49 15.79
C THR A 127 25.15 15.53 14.36
N GLN A 128 25.78 16.30 13.47
CA GLN A 128 25.41 16.36 12.06
C GLN A 128 25.64 15.02 11.34
N ALA A 129 26.73 14.30 11.66
CA ALA A 129 26.98 12.96 11.16
C ALA A 129 25.93 11.93 11.64
N ARG A 130 25.49 12.02 12.91
CA ARG A 130 24.41 11.18 13.44
C ARG A 130 23.09 11.44 12.73
N ILE A 131 22.73 12.70 12.53
CA ILE A 131 21.51 13.09 11.80
C ILE A 131 21.56 12.55 10.36
N MET A 132 22.71 12.66 9.69
CA MET A 132 22.88 12.12 8.33
C MET A 132 22.77 10.59 8.30
N ALA A 133 23.37 9.90 9.27
CA ALA A 133 23.29 8.44 9.38
C ALA A 133 21.85 7.96 9.64
N GLU A 134 21.10 8.66 10.49
CA GLU A 134 19.71 8.35 10.78
C GLU A 134 18.81 8.57 9.55
N GLN A 135 19.03 9.67 8.80
CA GLN A 135 18.32 9.91 7.54
C GLN A 135 18.63 8.83 6.50
N ALA A 136 19.89 8.37 6.41
CA ALA A 136 20.27 7.27 5.54
C ALA A 136 19.55 5.97 5.94
N ALA A 137 19.49 5.65 7.23
CA ALA A 137 18.77 4.48 7.72
C ALA A 137 17.27 4.53 7.40
N LEU A 138 16.63 5.70 7.55
CA LEU A 138 15.23 5.89 7.17
C LEU A 138 15.00 5.72 5.67
N MET A 139 15.93 6.21 4.84
CA MET A 139 15.87 6.02 3.39
C MET A 139 15.98 4.53 3.01
N GLU A 140 16.82 3.77 3.71
CA GLU A 140 16.94 2.32 3.50
C GLU A 140 15.67 1.57 3.92
N LEU A 141 15.08 1.94 5.07
CA LEU A 141 13.82 1.37 5.55
C LEU A 141 12.65 1.67 4.61
N GLY A 142 12.61 2.87 4.01
CA GLY A 142 11.59 3.26 3.05
C GLY A 142 11.57 2.43 1.76
N GLN A 143 12.64 1.67 1.47
CA GLN A 143 12.70 0.75 0.32
C GLN A 143 11.98 -0.57 0.58
N PHE A 144 11.73 -0.92 1.84
CA PHE A 144 10.98 -2.12 2.18
C PHE A 144 9.48 -1.87 2.02
N ARG A 145 8.81 -2.75 1.29
CA ARG A 145 7.35 -2.75 1.12
C ARG A 145 6.75 -3.96 1.81
N TYR A 146 5.75 -3.70 2.64
CA TYR A 146 5.01 -4.75 3.33
C TYR A 146 4.08 -5.48 2.35
N LEU A 147 4.16 -6.81 2.32
CA LEU A 147 3.28 -7.65 1.49
C LEU A 147 2.18 -8.32 2.31
N GLY A 148 2.46 -8.70 3.55
CA GLY A 148 1.52 -9.43 4.39
C GLY A 148 2.21 -10.18 5.51
N TYR A 149 1.44 -11.03 6.19
CA TYR A 149 1.90 -11.84 7.30
C TYR A 149 1.33 -13.25 7.19
N LEU A 150 2.07 -14.22 7.72
CA LEU A 150 1.63 -15.60 7.86
C LEU A 150 1.68 -15.98 9.33
N SER A 151 0.55 -16.45 9.86
CA SER A 151 0.48 -17.02 11.21
C SER A 151 0.45 -18.55 11.10
N ARG A 152 1.47 -19.22 11.64
CA ARG A 152 1.51 -20.69 11.70
C ARG A 152 1.93 -21.13 13.10
N GLN A 153 1.09 -21.94 13.76
CA GLN A 153 1.36 -22.49 15.10
C GLN A 153 1.72 -21.40 16.14
N GLY A 154 1.06 -20.23 16.07
CA GLY A 154 1.31 -19.12 16.99
C GLY A 154 2.59 -18.32 16.71
N ARG A 155 3.27 -18.57 15.58
CA ARG A 155 4.39 -17.76 15.09
C ARG A 155 3.89 -16.86 13.95
N GLU A 156 4.11 -15.56 14.09
CA GLU A 156 3.74 -14.54 13.10
C GLU A 156 4.99 -14.09 12.35
N ASP A 157 5.04 -14.45 11.08
CA ASP A 157 6.10 -14.08 10.15
C ASP A 157 5.57 -12.99 9.20
N ALA A 158 6.24 -11.84 9.15
CA ALA A 158 5.94 -10.75 8.23
C ALA A 158 6.79 -10.84 6.97
N PHE A 159 6.17 -10.62 5.81
CA PHE A 159 6.85 -10.61 4.51
C PHE A 159 7.06 -9.17 4.04
N LEU A 160 8.32 -8.80 3.89
CA LEU A 160 8.75 -7.52 3.34
C LEU A 160 9.46 -7.77 2.02
N THR A 161 9.34 -6.82 1.09
CA THR A 161 10.07 -6.85 -0.18
C THR A 161 10.94 -5.62 -0.34
N LYS A 162 12.17 -5.81 -0.79
CA LYS A 162 13.08 -4.73 -1.18
C LYS A 162 13.43 -4.92 -2.65
N GLY A 163 12.72 -4.23 -3.53
CA GLY A 163 12.87 -4.41 -4.98
C GLY A 163 12.47 -5.82 -5.42
N LYS A 164 13.47 -6.68 -5.70
CA LYS A 164 13.27 -8.06 -6.19
C LYS A 164 13.51 -9.13 -5.12
N ASP A 165 14.01 -8.71 -3.96
CA ASP A 165 14.34 -9.59 -2.84
C ASP A 165 13.19 -9.63 -1.83
N MET A 166 12.98 -10.80 -1.23
CA MET A 166 11.95 -11.04 -0.21
C MET A 166 12.62 -11.33 1.13
N HIS A 167 12.18 -10.62 2.17
CA HIS A 167 12.64 -10.75 3.54
C HIS A 167 11.49 -11.23 4.43
N ILE A 168 11.78 -12.17 5.31
CA ILE A 168 10.85 -12.69 6.31
C ILE A 168 11.35 -12.24 7.66
N VAL A 169 10.53 -11.47 8.38
CA VAL A 169 10.88 -10.88 9.68
C VAL A 169 9.87 -11.37 10.71
N LYS A 170 10.34 -11.75 11.88
CA LYS A 170 9.47 -12.17 12.98
C LYS A 170 9.08 -10.96 13.81
N ILE A 171 7.93 -11.03 14.46
CA ILE A 171 7.57 -10.01 15.45
C ILE A 171 8.59 -10.04 16.60
N GLY A 172 9.37 -8.97 16.72
CA GLY A 172 10.40 -8.79 17.76
C GLY A 172 11.85 -8.78 17.26
N ASP A 173 12.09 -9.04 15.97
CA ASP A 173 13.36 -8.74 15.29
C ASP A 173 13.41 -7.26 14.83
#